data_AF-A0A7U9X8L9-F1
#
_entry.id   AF-A0A7U9X8L9-F1
#
_cell.length_a   1.000
_cell.length_b   1.000
_cell.length_c   1.000
_cell.angle_alpha   90.00
_cell.angle_beta   90.00
_cell.angle_gamma   90.00
#
_symmetry.space_group_name_H-M   'P 1'
#
loop_
_entity.id
_entity.type
_entity.pdbx_description
1 polymer ?
#
loop_
_entity_poly.entity_id
_entity_poly.type
_entity_poly.pdbx_seq_one_letter_code
_entity_poly.pdbx_strand_id
1 'polypeptide(L)' 'MEIVFAYTKNQKAKVKAVGKTLSLLMLVVAISKCLTERISQENGVSVEKAEDIVVDCIKNGMKTIEE' A
#
# COMPACT_ATOMS: atom_id res chain seq x y z
N MET A 1 -8.87 -11.69 -15.66
CA MET A 1 -9.40 -11.59 -14.29
C MET A 1 -8.27 -11.11 -13.41
N GLU A 2 -8.49 -10.01 -12.69
CA GLU A 2 -7.50 -9.36 -11.84
C GLU A 2 -8.05 -9.42 -10.43
N ILE A 3 -7.25 -9.95 -9.48
CA ILE A 3 -7.74 -10.27 -8.15
C ILE A 3 -6.73 -9.79 -7.13
N VAL A 4 -7.21 -9.03 -6.14
CA VAL A 4 -6.49 -8.75 -4.91
C VAL A 4 -7.21 -9.42 -3.76
N PHE A 5 -6.50 -10.31 -3.08
CA PHE A 5 -6.93 -10.95 -1.85
C PHE A 5 -6.17 -10.35 -0.68
N ALA A 6 -6.88 -9.60 0.16
CA ALA A 6 -6.39 -9.25 1.48
C ALA A 6 -6.90 -10.32 2.47
N TYR A 7 -5.99 -10.84 3.29
CA TYR A 7 -6.33 -11.83 4.32
C TYR A 7 -5.39 -11.68 5.51
N THR A 8 -5.86 -12.05 6.68
CA THR A 8 -5.01 -12.16 7.87
C THR A 8 -4.55 -13.59 8.05
N LYS A 9 -3.25 -13.81 8.24
CA LYS A 9 -2.69 -15.14 8.58
C LYS A 9 -1.65 -14.98 9.66
N ASN A 10 -1.76 -15.74 10.75
CA ASN A 10 -0.88 -15.67 11.92
C ASN A 10 -0.76 -14.23 12.48
N GLN A 11 -1.89 -13.53 12.63
CA GLN A 11 -1.97 -12.13 13.07
C GLN A 11 -1.24 -11.10 12.18
N LYS A 12 -0.65 -11.52 11.05
CA LYS A 12 -0.07 -10.63 10.05
C LYS A 12 -1.08 -10.40 8.91
N ALA A 13 -1.26 -9.14 8.53
CA ALA A 13 -1.99 -8.80 7.32
C ALA A 13 -1.17 -9.26 6.10
N LYS A 14 -1.82 -9.92 5.14
CA LYS A 14 -1.22 -10.39 3.90
C LYS A 14 -2.06 -9.94 2.72
N VAL A 15 -1.38 -9.53 1.66
CA VAL A 15 -2.01 -9.15 0.40
C VAL A 15 -1.42 -10.04 -0.69
N LYS A 16 -2.27 -10.75 -1.42
CA LYS A 16 -1.90 -11.51 -2.61
C LYS A 16 -2.62 -10.94 -3.80
N ALA A 17 -1.85 -10.56 -4.82
CA ALA A 17 -2.38 -10.04 -6.07
C ALA A 17 -2.06 -11.00 -7.22
N VAL A 18 -3.06 -11.27 -8.08
CA VAL A 18 -2.94 -12.14 -9.26
C VAL A 18 -3.53 -11.42 -10.45
N GLY A 19 -2.75 -11.20 -11.51
CA GLY A 19 -3.18 -10.45 -12.68
C GLY A 19 -2.02 -9.96 -13.54
N LYS A 20 -2.32 -9.14 -14.55
CA LYS A 20 -1.29 -8.51 -15.40
C LYS A 20 -0.55 -7.44 -14.61
N THR A 21 0.78 -7.39 -14.77
CA THR A 21 1.68 -6.50 -14.03
C THR A 21 1.26 -5.02 -14.08
N LEU A 22 0.85 -4.52 -15.24
CA LEU A 22 0.46 -3.11 -15.39
C LEU A 22 -0.78 -2.75 -14.57
N SER A 23 -1.81 -3.59 -14.57
CA SER A 23 -3.03 -3.36 -13.81
C SER A 23 -2.79 -3.43 -12.30
N LEU A 24 -1.91 -4.34 -11.87
CA LEU A 24 -1.49 -4.42 -10.47
C LEU A 24 -0.72 -3.15 -10.05
N LEU A 25 0.16 -2.63 -10.89
CA LEU A 25 0.84 -1.35 -10.64
C LEU A 25 -0.15 -0.18 -10.56
N MET A 26 -1.12 -0.10 -11.48
CA MET A 26 -2.15 0.94 -11.43
C MET A 26 -2.98 0.88 -10.14
N LEU A 27 -3.31 -0.33 -9.68
CA LEU A 27 -4.05 -0.52 -8.44
C LEU A 27 -3.24 -0.11 -7.21
N VAL A 28 -1.94 -0.45 -7.16
CA VAL A 28 -1.04 0.00 -6.09
C VAL A 28 -0.98 1.52 -6.05
N VAL A 29 -0.82 2.18 -7.20
CA VAL A 29 -0.80 3.65 -7.28
C VAL A 29 -2.12 4.26 -6.80
N ALA A 30 -3.26 3.68 -7.20
CA ALA A 30 -4.57 4.15 -6.75
C ALA A 30 -4.76 4.02 -5.22
N ILE A 31 -4.34 2.90 -4.64
CA ILE A 31 -4.37 2.68 -3.19
C ILE A 31 -3.45 3.69 -2.48
N SER A 32 -2.21 3.85 -2.96
CA SER A 32 -1.25 4.79 -2.38
C SER A 32 -1.79 6.22 -2.37
N LYS A 33 -2.38 6.67 -3.49
CA LYS A 33 -2.98 8.00 -3.57
C LYS A 33 -4.11 8.19 -2.56
N CYS A 34 -5.00 7.19 -2.43
CA CYS A 34 -6.09 7.23 -1.46
C CYS A 34 -5.57 7.29 -0.01
N LEU A 35 -4.52 6.53 0.31
CA LEU A 35 -3.87 6.54 1.62
C LEU A 35 -3.23 7.90 1.91
N THR A 36 -2.50 8.47 0.95
CA THR A 36 -1.89 9.79 1.05
C THR A 36 -2.94 10.86 1.38
N GLU A 37 -4.06 10.90 0.64
CA GLU A 37 -5.12 11.87 0.86
C GLU A 37 -5.72 11.72 2.27
N ARG A 38 -5.99 10.49 2.71
CA ARG A 38 -6.49 10.21 4.07
C ARG A 38 -5.50 10.63 5.15
N ILE A 39 -4.23 10.27 5.02
CA ILE A 39 -3.18 10.62 5.99
C ILE A 39 -3.02 12.14 6.08
N SER A 40 -3.05 12.84 4.95
CA SER A 40 -2.99 14.30 4.91
C SER A 40 -4.17 14.92 5.67
N GLN A 41 -5.38 14.42 5.46
CA GLN A 41 -6.60 14.90 6.14
C GLN A 41 -6.61 14.57 7.64
N GLU A 42 -6.31 13.33 8.01
CA GLU A 42 -6.39 12.84 9.40
C GLU A 42 -5.29 13.41 10.29
N ASN A 43 -4.08 13.60 9.74
CA ASN A 43 -2.92 14.05 10.51
C ASN A 43 -2.61 15.55 10.33
N GLY A 44 -3.34 16.25 9.48
CA GLY A 44 -3.12 17.68 9.20
C GLY A 44 -1.76 17.99 8.56
N VAL A 45 -1.21 17.04 7.77
CA VAL A 45 0.08 17.19 7.09
C VAL A 45 -0.10 17.50 5.61
N SER A 46 0.92 18.06 4.96
CA SER A 46 0.90 18.25 3.51
C SER A 46 0.80 16.91 2.77
N VAL A 47 0.25 16.94 1.56
CA VAL A 47 0.13 15.77 0.68
C VAL A 47 1.51 15.16 0.44
N GLU A 48 2.53 15.96 0.14
CA GLU A 48 3.92 15.49 -0.07
C GLU A 48 4.46 14.74 1.14
N LYS A 49 4.24 15.26 2.35
CA LYS A 49 4.68 14.57 3.58
C LYS A 49 3.90 13.28 3.82
N ALA A 50 2.62 13.23 3.46
CA ALA A 50 1.83 12.01 3.50
C ALA A 50 2.31 10.97 2.47
N GLU A 51 2.75 11.40 1.28
CA GLU A 51 3.35 10.52 0.27
C GLU A 51 4.64 9.89 0.77
N ASP A 52 5.52 10.68 1.39
CA ASP A 52 6.77 10.19 2.00
C ASP A 52 6.47 9.09 3.03
N ILE A 53 5.47 9.29 3.89
CA ILE A 53 5.03 8.30 4.88
C ILE A 53 4.58 7.01 4.20
N VAL A 54 3.73 7.09 3.17
CA VAL A 54 3.24 5.91 2.44
C VAL A 54 4.39 5.15 1.79
N VAL A 55 5.32 5.86 1.13
CA VAL A 55 6.50 5.27 0.48
C VAL A 55 7.40 4.59 1.51
N ASP A 56 7.65 5.21 2.66
CA ASP A 56 8.47 4.63 3.71
C ASP A 56 7.81 3.41 4.36
N CYS A 57 6.47 3.41 4.52
CA CYS A 57 5.72 2.22 4.93
C CYS A 57 5.89 1.06 3.94
N ILE A 58 5.83 1.33 2.63
CA ILE A 58 6.05 0.30 1.60
C ILE A 58 7.48 -0.24 1.68
N LYS A 59 8.50 0.64 1.75
CA LYS A 59 9.92 0.24 1.85
C LYS A 59 10.18 -0.60 3.10
N ASN A 60 9.63 -0.22 4.24
CA ASN A 60 9.80 -0.94 5.49
C ASN A 60 9.04 -2.28 5.48
N GLY A 61 7.86 -2.33 4.87
CA GLY A 61 7.12 -3.58 4.67
C GLY A 61 7.87 -4.60 3.82
N MET A 62 8.67 -4.16 2.84
CA MET A 62 9.53 -5.06 2.05
C MET A 62 10.61 -5.75 2.90
N LYS A 63 11.20 -5.03 3.85
CA LYS A 63 12.21 -5.60 4.77
C LYS A 63 11.64 -6.72 5.67
N THR A 64 10.34 -6.67 5.98
CA THR A 64 9.66 -7.68 6.81
C THR A 64 9.33 -8.97 6.05
N ILE A 65 9.46 -8.99 4.72
CA ILE A 65 9.22 -10.18 3.89
C ILE A 65 10.50 -11.03 3.72
N GLU A 66 11.68 -10.45 4.01
CA GLU A 66 12.99 -11.12 3.89
C GLU A 66 13.37 -11.98 5.12
N GLU A 67 12.49 -12.11 6.12
CA GLU A 67 12.61 -13.01 7.30
C GLU A 67 11.55 -14.13 7.28
#